data_AF-A0A2T5J4Y4-F1
#
_entry.id   AF-A0A2T5J4Y4-F1
#
_cell.length_a   1.000
_cell.length_b   1.000
_cell.length_c   1.000
_cell.angle_alpha   90.00
_cell.angle_beta   90.00
_cell.angle_gamma   90.00
#
_symmetry.space_group_name_H-M   'P 1'
#
loop_
_entity.id
_entity.type
_entity.pdbx_description
1 polymer ?
#
loop_
_entity_poly.entity_id
_entity_poly.type
_entity_poly.pdbx_seq_one_letter_code
_entity_poly.pdbx_strand_id
1 'polypeptide(L)'
;MRFKQIPIKAALLLTICLTACSLNKSESSPSDFEIYQFFDKQLAQTARSGGYVNYKVKIDRYQQAQPSEATAPDGNTVTTYPIKVDRTEYLTGYHETYVNTYKGDEYRLYRDDKGNLAVLSHTAGQTQTTQRPPGNL
;
A
#
# COMPACT_ATOMS: atom_id res chain seq x y z
N MET A 1 -56.03 -41.61 15.88
CA MET A 1 -55.08 -40.63 16.47
C MET A 1 -53.80 -41.38 16.83
N ARG A 2 -52.69 -41.12 16.13
CA ARG A 2 -51.38 -41.75 16.37
C ARG A 2 -50.37 -40.63 16.68
N PHE A 3 -49.95 -40.53 17.95
CA PHE A 3 -48.82 -39.69 18.33
C PHE A 3 -47.54 -40.46 17.99
N LYS A 4 -46.79 -39.98 16.99
CA LYS A 4 -45.43 -40.44 16.73
C LYS A 4 -44.49 -39.76 17.73
N GLN A 5 -43.84 -40.57 18.57
CA GLN A 5 -42.70 -40.18 19.40
C GLN A 5 -41.53 -39.75 18.50
N ILE A 6 -40.93 -38.60 18.82
CA ILE A 6 -39.69 -38.11 18.22
C ILE A 6 -38.54 -38.65 19.09
N PRO A 7 -37.60 -39.46 18.55
CA PRO A 7 -36.43 -39.84 19.32
C PRO A 7 -35.42 -38.68 19.34
N ILE A 8 -35.22 -38.13 20.55
CA ILE A 8 -34.06 -37.32 20.91
C ILE A 8 -32.81 -38.21 20.81
N LYS A 9 -31.92 -37.94 19.87
CA LYS A 9 -30.51 -38.39 19.86
C LYS A 9 -29.75 -37.74 18.70
N ALA A 10 -29.06 -36.65 18.98
CA ALA A 10 -27.75 -36.31 18.39
C ALA A 10 -27.24 -35.07 19.11
N ALA A 11 -26.50 -35.31 20.17
CA ALA A 11 -25.74 -34.30 20.88
C ALA A 11 -24.75 -33.65 19.91
N LEU A 12 -24.92 -32.34 19.72
CA LEU A 12 -23.87 -31.33 19.78
C LEU A 12 -22.43 -31.88 19.74
N LEU A 13 -21.88 -32.08 18.55
CA LEU A 13 -20.43 -31.99 18.34
C LEU A 13 -20.17 -30.77 17.44
N LEU A 14 -20.21 -29.60 18.07
CA LEU A 14 -19.58 -28.41 17.54
C LEU A 14 -18.07 -28.61 17.72
N THR A 15 -17.44 -29.35 16.79
CA THR A 15 -15.98 -29.44 16.74
C THR A 15 -15.48 -28.09 16.26
N ILE A 16 -15.29 -27.18 17.20
CA ILE A 16 -14.45 -26.00 17.02
C ILE A 16 -13.03 -26.55 16.89
N CYS A 17 -12.57 -26.75 15.65
CA CYS A 17 -11.14 -26.79 15.39
C CYS A 17 -10.59 -25.41 15.75
N LEU A 18 -10.18 -25.24 17.01
CA LEU A 18 -9.16 -24.28 17.39
C LEU A 18 -7.86 -24.75 16.72
N THR A 19 -7.70 -24.42 15.44
CA THR A 19 -6.38 -24.46 14.83
C THR A 19 -5.61 -23.30 15.46
N ALA A 20 -4.54 -23.69 16.14
CA ALA A 20 -3.62 -22.85 16.85
C ALA A 20 -3.24 -21.59 16.06
N CYS A 21 -3.32 -20.45 16.75
CA CYS A 21 -2.29 -19.43 16.80
C CYS A 21 -1.30 -19.43 15.63
N SER A 22 -1.71 -18.88 14.50
CA SER A 22 -0.84 -17.91 13.85
C SER A 22 -1.38 -16.55 14.26
N LEU A 23 -0.70 -15.92 15.20
CA LEU A 23 -0.69 -14.47 15.33
C LEU A 23 -0.04 -13.90 14.06
N ASN A 24 -0.61 -14.21 12.90
CA ASN A 24 -0.34 -13.46 11.70
C ASN A 24 -0.91 -12.11 12.04
N LYS A 25 0.00 -11.20 12.36
CA LYS A 25 -0.20 -9.77 12.38
C LYS A 25 -0.98 -9.50 11.09
N SER A 26 -2.31 -9.52 11.17
CA SER A 26 -3.18 -8.92 10.18
C SER A 26 -2.91 -7.45 10.42
N GLU A 27 -1.76 -7.01 9.94
CA GLU A 27 -1.42 -5.62 9.98
C GLU A 27 -2.48 -5.00 9.08
N SER A 28 -3.34 -4.23 9.72
CA SER A 28 -4.47 -3.59 9.08
C SER A 28 -4.01 -3.00 7.76
N SER A 29 -4.89 -3.09 6.76
CA SER A 29 -4.78 -2.34 5.51
C SER A 29 -4.19 -0.95 5.80
N PRO A 30 -3.15 -0.53 5.05
CA PRO A 30 -2.55 0.78 5.23
C PRO A 30 -3.60 1.87 5.33
N SER A 31 -3.49 2.71 6.34
CA SER A 31 -4.33 3.91 6.43
C SER A 31 -3.91 4.92 5.36
N ASP A 32 -4.83 5.82 5.00
CA ASP A 32 -4.55 6.93 4.08
C ASP A 32 -3.29 7.69 4.48
N PHE A 33 -3.15 7.98 5.78
CA PHE A 33 -1.98 8.66 6.34
C PHE A 33 -0.67 7.90 6.13
N GLU A 34 -0.67 6.57 6.27
CA GLU A 34 0.52 5.75 6.01
C GLU A 34 0.89 5.76 4.52
N ILE A 35 -0.10 5.73 3.63
CA ILE A 35 0.12 5.83 2.18
C ILE A 35 0.71 7.20 1.81
N TYR A 36 0.17 8.30 2.36
CA TYR A 36 0.74 9.63 2.17
C TYR A 36 2.18 9.71 2.67
N GLN A 37 2.46 9.23 3.88
CA GLN A 37 3.83 9.21 4.42
C GLN A 37 4.78 8.37 3.56
N PHE A 38 4.32 7.26 3.00
CA PHE A 38 5.13 6.41 2.14
C PHE A 38 5.60 7.19 0.91
N PHE A 39 4.69 7.86 0.18
CA PHE A 39 5.06 8.65 -1.00
C PHE A 39 5.88 9.89 -0.64
N ASP A 40 5.59 10.54 0.49
CA ASP A 40 6.39 11.66 0.98
C ASP A 40 7.84 11.24 1.28
N LYS A 41 8.03 10.10 1.97
CA LYS A 41 9.36 9.54 2.23
C LYS A 41 10.11 9.16 0.95
N GLN A 42 9.42 8.56 -0.03
CA GLN A 42 10.04 8.26 -1.33
C GLN A 42 10.50 9.54 -2.04
N LEU A 43 9.64 10.55 -2.11
CA LEU A 43 10.00 11.81 -2.74
C LEU A 43 11.11 12.54 -1.99
N ALA A 44 11.10 12.51 -0.65
CA ALA A 44 12.15 13.09 0.18
C ALA A 44 13.52 12.47 -0.09
N GLN A 45 13.57 11.14 -0.30
CA GLN A 45 14.80 10.44 -0.68
C GLN A 45 15.31 10.90 -2.05
N THR A 46 14.41 10.98 -3.05
CA THR A 46 14.72 11.50 -4.39
C THR A 46 15.19 12.96 -4.33
N ALA A 47 14.52 13.79 -3.53
CA ALA A 47 14.85 15.20 -3.33
C ALA A 47 16.28 15.35 -2.79
N ARG A 48 16.60 14.58 -1.74
CA ARG A 48 17.93 14.56 -1.12
C ARG A 48 19.01 14.05 -2.08
N SER A 49 18.75 12.98 -2.84
CA SER A 49 19.75 12.44 -3.79
C SER A 49 19.96 13.35 -4.99
N GLY A 50 18.93 14.10 -5.39
CA GLY A 50 18.98 15.02 -6.53
C GLY A 50 19.45 16.44 -6.19
N GLY A 51 19.70 16.76 -4.91
CA GLY A 51 20.12 18.11 -4.50
C GLY A 51 19.02 19.17 -4.56
N TYR A 52 17.76 18.75 -4.46
CA TYR A 52 16.61 19.67 -4.41
C TYR A 52 16.46 20.27 -3.01
N VAL A 53 16.14 21.57 -2.97
CA VAL A 53 16.01 22.34 -1.72
C VAL A 53 14.62 22.29 -1.13
N ASN A 54 13.61 21.99 -1.94
CA ASN A 54 12.23 21.82 -1.51
C ASN A 54 11.55 20.72 -2.33
N TYR A 55 10.61 20.02 -1.71
CA TYR A 55 9.81 19.01 -2.37
C TYR A 55 8.40 18.98 -1.80
N LYS A 56 7.45 18.52 -2.63
CA LYS A 56 6.07 18.29 -2.21
C LYS A 56 5.48 17.18 -3.05
N VAL A 57 4.81 16.23 -2.40
CA VAL A 57 3.95 15.27 -3.10
C VAL A 57 2.49 15.64 -2.89
N LYS A 58 1.70 15.52 -3.95
CA LYS A 58 0.24 15.61 -3.91
C LYS A 58 -0.31 14.32 -4.50
N ILE A 59 -1.07 13.57 -3.69
CA ILE A 59 -1.85 12.44 -4.22
C ILE A 59 -3.16 13.01 -4.75
N ASP A 60 -3.36 12.93 -6.06
CA ASP A 60 -4.58 13.42 -6.71
C ASP A 60 -5.72 12.41 -6.53
N ARG A 61 -5.38 11.13 -6.63
CA ARG A 61 -6.31 10.01 -6.50
C ARG A 61 -5.54 8.75 -6.11
N TYR A 62 -6.14 7.88 -5.31
CA TYR A 62 -5.68 6.50 -5.23
C TYR A 62 -6.86 5.56 -5.00
N GLN A 63 -6.61 4.28 -5.26
CA GLN A 63 -7.51 3.18 -5.03
C GLN A 63 -6.72 2.05 -4.40
N GLN A 64 -7.23 1.54 -3.28
CA GLN A 64 -6.67 0.37 -2.61
C GLN A 64 -7.57 -0.83 -2.88
N ALA A 65 -6.99 -1.88 -3.47
CA ALA A 65 -7.67 -3.15 -3.66
C ALA A 65 -7.68 -3.98 -2.36
N GLN A 66 -8.43 -5.07 -2.36
CA GLN A 66 -8.37 -6.05 -1.27
C GLN A 66 -6.93 -6.58 -1.10
N PRO A 67 -6.49 -6.83 0.15
CA PRO A 67 -5.19 -7.45 0.38
C PRO A 67 -5.07 -8.80 -0.33
N SER A 68 -3.87 -9.10 -0.82
CA SER A 68 -3.55 -10.35 -1.52
C SER A 68 -2.21 -10.90 -1.08
N GLU A 69 -1.98 -12.20 -1.23
CA GLU A 69 -0.67 -12.80 -0.95
C GLU A 69 0.25 -12.74 -2.17
N ALA A 70 1.55 -12.54 -1.93
CA ALA A 70 2.59 -12.64 -2.95
C ALA A 70 3.90 -13.15 -2.34
N THR A 71 4.76 -13.75 -3.16
CA THR A 71 6.09 -14.20 -2.75
C THR A 71 7.07 -13.02 -2.82
N ALA A 72 7.69 -12.69 -1.71
CA ALA A 72 8.77 -11.71 -1.62
C ALA A 72 10.08 -12.25 -2.25
N PRO A 73 11.05 -11.40 -2.59
CA PRO A 73 12.30 -11.83 -3.23
C PRO A 73 13.14 -12.84 -2.41
N ASP A 74 12.92 -12.89 -1.10
CA ASP A 74 13.54 -13.85 -0.18
C ASP A 74 12.84 -15.22 -0.17
N GLY A 75 11.76 -15.39 -0.95
CA GLY A 75 10.98 -16.61 -1.05
C GLY A 75 9.83 -16.73 -0.04
N ASN A 76 9.68 -15.77 0.88
CA ASN A 76 8.61 -15.78 1.88
C ASN A 76 7.29 -15.27 1.30
N THR A 77 6.17 -15.88 1.67
CA THR A 77 4.84 -15.35 1.35
C THR A 77 4.53 -14.18 2.28
N VAL A 78 4.18 -13.04 1.70
CA VAL A 78 3.80 -11.81 2.40
C VAL A 78 2.41 -11.35 1.99
N THR A 79 1.68 -10.74 2.93
CA THR A 79 0.46 -9.99 2.60
C THR A 79 0.84 -8.69 1.90
N THR A 80 0.13 -8.40 0.82
CA THR A 80 0.34 -7.20 0.00
C THR A 80 -0.94 -6.38 -0.11
N TYR A 81 -0.75 -5.09 -0.34
CA TYR A 81 -1.79 -4.09 -0.50
C TYR A 81 -1.62 -3.46 -1.88
N PRO A 82 -2.40 -3.88 -2.89
CA PRO A 82 -2.34 -3.29 -4.21
C PRO A 82 -2.93 -1.87 -4.20
N ILE A 83 -2.14 -0.90 -4.63
CA ILE A 83 -2.48 0.52 -4.69
C ILE A 83 -2.34 1.00 -6.13
N LYS A 84 -3.40 1.58 -6.69
CA LYS A 84 -3.33 2.38 -7.91
C LYS A 84 -3.35 3.85 -7.53
N VAL A 85 -2.42 4.65 -8.04
CA VAL A 85 -2.24 6.04 -7.63
C VAL A 85 -2.02 6.96 -8.83
N ASP A 86 -2.67 8.12 -8.75
CA ASP A 86 -2.35 9.30 -9.54
C ASP A 86 -1.72 10.33 -8.58
N ARG A 87 -0.51 10.79 -8.88
CA ARG A 87 0.18 11.77 -8.03
C ARG A 87 0.92 12.81 -8.84
N THR A 88 1.13 13.96 -8.21
CA THR A 88 1.96 15.04 -8.71
C THR A 88 3.08 15.29 -7.71
N GLU A 89 4.33 15.26 -8.18
CA GLU A 89 5.52 15.54 -7.39
C GLU A 89 6.13 16.87 -7.85
N TYR A 90 6.50 17.69 -6.88
CA TYR A 90 7.17 18.95 -7.08
C TYR A 90 8.56 18.84 -6.48
N LEU A 91 9.59 19.13 -7.27
CA LEU A 91 10.98 19.14 -6.87
C LEU A 91 11.58 20.50 -7.25
N THR A 92 11.97 21.30 -6.27
CA THR A 92 12.52 22.64 -6.50
C THR A 92 14.00 22.65 -6.12
N GLY A 93 14.85 22.93 -7.11
CA GLY A 93 16.26 23.24 -6.93
C GLY A 93 16.51 24.75 -6.91
N TYR A 94 17.78 25.14 -6.86
CA TYR A 94 18.16 26.57 -6.86
C TYR A 94 17.84 27.29 -8.18
N HIS A 95 17.87 26.56 -9.30
CA HIS A 95 17.77 27.13 -10.64
C HIS A 95 16.56 26.64 -11.43
N GLU A 96 15.76 25.73 -10.88
CA GLU A 96 14.72 25.03 -11.62
C GLU A 96 13.71 24.36 -10.70
N THR A 97 12.48 24.23 -11.20
CA THR A 97 11.44 23.42 -10.58
C THR A 97 10.98 22.36 -11.57
N TYR A 98 10.94 21.11 -11.13
CA TYR A 98 10.34 20.00 -11.85
C TYR A 98 8.96 19.68 -11.27
N VAL A 99 7.99 19.52 -12.17
CA VAL A 99 6.66 19.02 -11.85
C VAL A 99 6.48 17.70 -12.60
N ASN A 100 6.46 16.61 -11.86
CA ASN A 100 6.24 15.26 -12.39
C ASN A 100 4.81 14.84 -12.09
N THR A 101 4.04 14.53 -13.14
CA THR A 101 2.68 13.99 -13.00
C THR A 101 2.71 12.52 -13.38
N TYR A 102 2.23 11.67 -12.48
CA TYR A 102 2.11 10.23 -12.64
C TYR A 102 0.63 9.87 -12.68
N LYS A 103 0.22 9.14 -13.73
CA LYS A 103 -1.15 8.68 -13.91
C LYS A 103 -1.19 7.17 -14.08
N GLY A 104 -1.94 6.51 -13.20
CA GLY A 104 -2.15 5.07 -13.22
C GLY A 104 -0.94 4.26 -12.76
N ASP A 105 -0.10 4.81 -11.87
CA ASP A 105 0.96 4.02 -11.24
C ASP A 105 0.32 2.93 -10.36
N GLU A 106 0.89 1.72 -10.40
CA GLU A 106 0.41 0.59 -9.61
C GLU A 106 1.53 0.05 -8.72
N TYR A 107 1.28 0.01 -7.42
CA TYR A 107 2.18 -0.52 -6.40
C TYR A 107 1.57 -1.77 -5.77
N ARG A 108 2.39 -2.77 -5.48
CA ARG A 108 2.09 -3.77 -4.46
C ARG A 108 2.95 -3.45 -3.25
N LEU A 109 2.33 -2.90 -2.22
CA LEU A 109 3.01 -2.60 -0.97
C LEU A 109 2.90 -3.80 -0.03
N TYR A 110 3.88 -3.98 0.84
CA TYR A 110 3.80 -4.91 1.96
C TYR A 110 4.40 -4.22 3.19
N ARG A 111 4.21 -4.81 4.37
CA ARG A 111 4.88 -4.34 5.58
C ARG A 111 6.14 -5.15 5.83
N ASP A 112 7.25 -4.44 6.02
CA ASP A 112 8.54 -5.04 6.35
C ASP A 112 8.56 -5.60 7.79
N ASP A 113 9.67 -6.23 8.16
CA ASP A 113 9.90 -6.79 9.50
C ASP A 113 9.79 -5.74 10.63
N LYS A 114 9.94 -4.46 10.29
CA LYS A 114 9.82 -3.30 11.19
C LYS A 114 8.42 -2.66 11.14
N GLY A 115 7.50 -3.20 10.35
CA GLY A 115 6.13 -2.72 10.19
C GLY A 115 5.97 -1.51 9.26
N ASN A 116 7.02 -1.10 8.55
CA ASN A 116 6.96 0.00 7.57
C ASN A 116 6.46 -0.50 6.22
N LEU A 117 5.79 0.37 5.46
CA LEU A 117 5.43 0.07 4.08
C LEU A 117 6.67 0.04 3.18
N ALA A 118 6.80 -1.05 2.43
CA ALA A 118 7.84 -1.27 1.44
C ALA A 118 7.19 -1.66 0.10
N VAL A 119 7.92 -1.43 -0.99
CA VAL A 119 7.48 -1.82 -2.35
C VAL A 119 7.90 -3.26 -2.60
N LEU A 120 6.92 -4.13 -2.86
CA LEU A 120 7.20 -5.45 -3.42
C LEU A 120 7.38 -5.37 -4.94
N SER A 121 6.45 -4.68 -5.61
CA SER A 121 6.51 -4.45 -7.05
C SER A 121 5.89 -3.10 -7.40
N HIS A 122 6.38 -2.50 -8.48
CA HIS A 122 5.87 -1.25 -9.03
C HIS A 122 5.76 -1.38 -10.55
N THR A 123 4.58 -1.04 -11.08
CA THR A 123 4.33 -0.87 -12.50
C THR A 123 4.11 0.62 -12.75
N ALA A 124 5.03 1.23 -13.48
CA ALA A 124 4.92 2.64 -13.83
C ALA A 124 3.74 2.88 -14.77
N GLY A 125 2.95 3.91 -14.46
CA GLY A 125 1.92 4.43 -15.33
C GLY A 125 2.49 5.43 -16.34
N GLN A 126 1.64 6.33 -16.80
CA GLN A 126 2.06 7.44 -17.66
C GLN A 126 2.74 8.51 -16.81
N THR A 127 3.89 8.99 -17.28
CA THR A 127 4.64 10.07 -16.63
C THR A 127 4.76 11.26 -17.56
N GLN A 128 4.50 12.46 -17.04
CA GLN A 128 4.79 13.72 -17.70
C GLN A 128 5.64 14.60 -16.78
N THR A 129 6.78 15.05 -17.28
CA THR A 129 7.67 15.98 -16.57
C THR A 129 7.63 17.34 -17.23
N THR A 130 7.45 18.38 -16.44
CA THR A 130 7.59 19.78 -16.86
C THR A 130 8.70 20.43 -16.05
N GLN A 131 9.71 20.97 -16.72
CA GLN A 131 10.74 21.82 -16.11
C GLN A 131 10.31 23.29 -16.25
N ARG A 132 10.46 24.06 -15.17
CA ARG A 132 10.14 25.48 -15.13
C ARG A 132 11.31 26.26 -14.53
N PRO A 133 11.48 27.55 -14.91
CA PRO A 133 12.35 28.46 -14.17
C PRO A 133 11.95 28.49 -12.67
N PRO A 134 12.89 28.85 -11.77
CA PRO A 134 12.62 28.86 -10.35
C PRO A 134 11.65 30.02 -10.04
N GLY A 135 10.45 29.71 -9.53
CA GLY A 135 9.42 30.71 -9.21
C GLY A 135 8.05 30.11 -8.90
N ASN A 136 7.58 30.38 -7.67
CA ASN A 136 6.29 30.12 -7.01
C ASN A 136 5.55 28.81 -7.34
N LEU A 137 5.69 27.83 -6.43
CA LEU A 137 4.74 26.74 -6.21
C LEU A 137 3.40 27.25 -5.68
#